data_AF-A0AAD3CHM2-F1
#
_entry.id   AF-A0AAD3CHM2-F1
#
_cell.length_a   1.000
_cell.length_b   1.000
_cell.length_c   1.000
_cell.angle_alpha   90.00
_cell.angle_beta   90.00
_cell.angle_gamma   90.00
#
_symmetry.space_group_name_H-M   'P 1'
#
loop_
_entity.id
_entity.type
_entity.pdbx_description
1 polymer ?
#
loop_
_entity_poly.entity_id
_entity_poly.type
_entity_poly.pdbx_seq_one_letter_code
_entity_poly.pdbx_strand_id
1 'polypeptide(L)'
;MTDLAKEEEKKTAQDKEILDDEEEKSLSTKSASVVSGGKDADNDSDEDSLEDSSDAEAIALATKAADENYVPSQSLLNSSSPYPLIRSVDGISLKRYNPDPSVFSAKDVIVPLRGTLNVPIHVTTSGSIVDYTVDCAGYDIGFGITAEREEGVTVVKEKARQDAHVESITGRFLVGSVPCAIIFNFDNEYSWFREKKITYRIKITPPSFENIYNGRRIRAKAALAIVSKDKESAETRLENVSNKHSSLISEIERLEIELQEKKKSVGVVQKEENWLKERVQLRDAQEDLLTRRLTEGWEDEELVKKKIAEREARKKNGSKSSLVTDDEDVSDNESNSVEV
;
A
#
# COMPACT_ATOMS: atom_id res chain seq x y z
N MET A 1 -31.49 3.43 22.25
CA MET A 1 -30.10 3.40 21.76
C MET A 1 -29.09 3.01 22.85
N THR A 2 -29.53 2.39 23.96
CA THR A 2 -28.65 2.00 25.08
C THR A 2 -28.47 0.49 25.24
N ASP A 3 -29.13 -0.33 24.41
CA ASP A 3 -29.13 -1.79 24.56
C ASP A 3 -28.18 -2.53 23.59
N LEU A 4 -27.60 -1.83 22.62
CA LEU A 4 -26.62 -2.42 21.68
C LEU A 4 -25.17 -2.38 22.19
N ALA A 5 -24.88 -1.62 23.26
CA ALA A 5 -23.53 -1.50 23.82
C ALA A 5 -23.17 -2.61 24.82
N LYS A 6 -24.13 -3.45 25.24
CA LYS A 6 -23.88 -4.54 26.21
C LYS A 6 -23.62 -5.91 25.57
N GLU A 7 -23.76 -6.04 24.26
CA GLU A 7 -23.58 -7.33 23.58
C GLU A 7 -22.17 -7.54 23.01
N GLU A 8 -21.38 -6.46 22.83
CA GLU A 8 -19.99 -6.57 22.37
C GLU A 8 -18.99 -6.92 23.48
N GLU A 9 -19.27 -6.61 24.75
CA GLU A 9 -18.35 -6.89 25.86
C GLU A 9 -18.32 -8.37 26.29
N LYS A 10 -19.27 -9.19 25.84
CA LYS A 10 -19.36 -10.60 26.23
C LYS A 10 -18.68 -11.59 25.27
N LYS A 11 -18.28 -11.14 24.07
CA LYS A 11 -17.58 -11.97 23.09
C LYS A 11 -16.06 -11.98 23.26
N THR A 12 -15.47 -11.01 23.95
CA THR A 12 -14.02 -10.89 24.11
C THR A 12 -13.44 -11.71 25.28
N ALA A 13 -14.30 -12.36 26.07
CA ALA A 13 -13.88 -13.13 27.25
C ALA A 13 -13.81 -14.66 27.01
N GLN A 14 -14.26 -15.17 25.86
CA GLN A 14 -14.27 -16.62 25.58
C GLN A 14 -13.12 -17.12 24.69
N ASP A 15 -12.36 -16.25 24.04
CA ASP A 15 -11.26 -16.62 23.14
C ASP A 15 -9.87 -16.63 23.80
N LYS A 16 -9.80 -16.68 25.14
CA LYS A 16 -8.53 -16.59 25.89
C LYS A 16 -8.14 -17.83 26.68
N GLU A 17 -8.81 -18.97 26.49
CA GLU A 17 -8.61 -20.17 27.31
C GLU A 17 -8.31 -21.45 26.50
N ILE A 18 -7.78 -21.31 25.28
CA ILE A 18 -7.36 -22.46 24.45
C ILE A 18 -6.06 -22.08 23.75
N LEU A 19 -4.91 -22.22 24.42
CA LEU A 19 -3.57 -22.28 23.82
C LEU A 19 -2.55 -22.48 24.94
N ASP A 20 -2.51 -23.66 25.56
CA ASP A 20 -1.44 -24.03 26.52
C ASP A 20 -1.22 -25.55 26.65
N ASP A 21 -1.46 -26.32 25.59
CA ASP A 21 -1.10 -27.74 25.54
C ASP A 21 -0.80 -28.12 24.09
N GLU A 22 0.46 -28.05 23.65
CA GLU A 22 1.09 -28.93 22.64
C GLU A 22 2.55 -28.49 22.38
N GLU A 23 3.44 -28.65 23.36
CA GLU A 23 4.88 -28.80 23.10
C GLU A 23 5.43 -29.90 24.02
N GLU A 24 5.49 -31.13 23.51
CA GLU A 24 6.61 -32.06 23.72
C GLU A 24 6.34 -33.37 22.98
N LYS A 25 6.87 -33.49 21.75
CA LYS A 25 7.07 -34.80 21.13
C LYS A 25 8.38 -34.82 20.35
N SER A 26 9.45 -35.07 21.10
CA SER A 26 10.77 -35.42 20.63
C SER A 26 10.73 -36.66 19.73
N LEU A 27 11.07 -36.48 18.45
CA LEU A 27 11.31 -37.58 17.50
C LEU A 27 12.68 -38.19 17.78
N SER A 28 12.70 -39.37 18.40
CA SER A 28 13.88 -40.23 18.47
C SER A 28 14.12 -40.88 17.10
N THR A 29 15.18 -40.50 16.40
CA THR A 29 15.65 -41.21 15.21
C THR A 29 16.45 -42.44 15.63
N LYS A 30 15.85 -43.62 15.39
CA LYS A 30 16.54 -44.92 15.47
C LYS A 30 17.52 -45.03 14.30
N SER A 31 18.81 -44.98 14.60
CA SER A 31 19.89 -45.38 13.73
C SER A 31 19.93 -46.91 13.65
N ALA A 32 19.51 -47.45 12.51
CA ALA A 32 19.68 -48.85 12.17
C ALA A 32 21.11 -49.10 11.67
N SER A 33 21.86 -49.89 12.43
CA SER A 33 23.15 -50.46 12.04
C SER A 33 22.94 -51.50 10.93
N VAL A 34 23.53 -51.27 9.75
CA VAL A 34 23.57 -52.25 8.66
C VAL A 34 25.03 -52.60 8.36
N VAL A 35 25.37 -53.81 8.81
CA VAL A 35 26.16 -54.86 8.15
C VAL A 35 27.46 -54.45 7.45
N SER A 36 28.55 -54.80 8.13
CA SER A 36 29.87 -55.10 7.59
C SER A 36 29.89 -56.38 6.75
N GLY A 37 30.59 -56.37 5.61
CA GLY A 37 31.13 -57.58 4.99
C GLY A 37 31.36 -57.49 3.49
N GLY A 38 32.61 -57.40 3.06
CA GLY A 38 32.99 -57.53 1.65
C GLY A 38 34.38 -57.01 1.33
N LYS A 39 35.38 -57.89 1.50
CA LYS A 39 36.78 -57.75 1.09
C LYS A 39 36.95 -57.94 -0.42
N ASP A 40 37.82 -57.13 -1.03
CA ASP A 40 38.99 -57.51 -1.85
C ASP A 40 39.18 -56.65 -3.11
N ALA A 41 40.37 -56.03 -3.16
CA ALA A 41 41.24 -55.73 -4.31
C ALA A 41 40.63 -55.16 -5.61
N ASP A 42 40.85 -53.86 -5.86
CA ASP A 42 41.87 -53.42 -6.82
C ASP A 42 42.08 -51.89 -6.68
N ASN A 43 43.34 -51.55 -6.45
CA ASN A 43 43.85 -50.25 -6.03
C ASN A 43 44.62 -49.67 -7.22
N ASP A 44 44.07 -48.63 -7.87
CA ASP A 44 44.79 -47.57 -8.60
C ASP A 44 43.80 -46.66 -9.37
N SER A 45 43.06 -45.81 -8.66
CA SER A 45 42.45 -44.58 -9.22
C SER A 45 41.83 -43.63 -8.16
N ASP A 46 42.43 -43.49 -6.97
CA ASP A 46 41.80 -42.76 -5.85
C ASP A 46 42.09 -41.24 -5.82
N GLU A 47 42.94 -40.71 -6.71
CA GLU A 47 43.33 -39.28 -6.69
C GLU A 47 42.24 -38.33 -7.23
N ASP A 48 41.33 -38.78 -8.10
CA ASP A 48 40.24 -37.94 -8.62
C ASP A 48 39.06 -37.77 -7.62
N SER A 49 39.03 -38.54 -6.51
CA SER A 49 37.88 -38.55 -5.60
C SER A 49 37.86 -37.39 -4.58
N LEU A 50 39.01 -36.76 -4.32
CA LEU A 50 39.15 -35.75 -3.26
C LEU A 50 38.76 -34.33 -3.71
N GLU A 51 39.01 -33.98 -4.97
CA GLU A 51 38.68 -32.66 -5.51
C GLU A 51 37.17 -32.44 -5.57
N ASP A 52 36.42 -33.45 -6.00
CA ASP A 52 34.96 -33.42 -6.10
C ASP A 52 34.27 -33.21 -4.74
N SER A 53 34.88 -33.67 -3.64
CA SER A 53 34.32 -33.47 -2.29
C SER A 53 34.41 -32.02 -1.85
N SER A 54 35.52 -31.34 -2.11
CA SER A 54 35.74 -29.96 -1.68
C SER A 54 34.88 -28.96 -2.46
N ASP A 55 34.71 -29.21 -3.77
CA ASP A 55 33.83 -28.43 -4.65
C ASP A 55 32.36 -28.56 -4.22
N ALA A 56 31.92 -29.78 -3.93
CA ALA A 56 30.54 -30.03 -3.49
C ALA A 56 30.23 -29.29 -2.18
N GLU A 57 31.18 -29.25 -1.24
CA GLU A 57 31.03 -28.51 0.02
C GLU A 57 30.98 -27.00 -0.22
N ALA A 58 31.87 -26.46 -1.05
CA ALA A 58 31.89 -25.03 -1.40
C ALA A 58 30.57 -24.60 -2.07
N ILE A 59 30.03 -25.44 -2.97
CA ILE A 59 28.74 -25.18 -3.64
C ILE A 59 27.59 -25.24 -2.64
N ALA A 60 27.59 -26.20 -1.72
CA ALA A 60 26.57 -26.30 -0.68
C ALA A 60 26.59 -25.07 0.24
N LEU A 61 27.78 -24.61 0.63
CA LEU A 61 27.96 -23.40 1.44
C LEU A 61 27.49 -22.15 0.70
N ALA A 62 27.87 -21.99 -0.56
CA ALA A 62 27.45 -20.86 -1.38
C ALA A 62 25.93 -20.83 -1.60
N THR A 63 25.31 -22.00 -1.84
CA THR A 63 23.85 -22.13 -1.97
C THR A 63 23.15 -21.76 -0.67
N LYS A 64 23.64 -22.27 0.46
CA LYS A 64 23.12 -21.95 1.79
C LYS A 64 23.21 -20.45 2.08
N ALA A 65 24.36 -19.83 1.82
CA ALA A 65 24.54 -18.40 2.01
C ALA A 65 23.60 -17.56 1.12
N ALA A 66 23.34 -18.00 -0.11
CA ALA A 66 22.41 -17.34 -1.01
C ALA A 66 20.95 -17.44 -0.51
N ASP A 67 20.54 -18.61 0.00
CA ASP A 67 19.21 -18.81 0.57
C ASP A 67 19.03 -18.10 1.93
N GLU A 68 20.07 -18.00 2.76
CA GLU A 68 20.06 -17.25 4.02
C GLU A 68 19.89 -15.74 3.79
N ASN A 69 20.46 -15.22 2.71
CA ASN A 69 20.31 -13.82 2.29
C ASN A 69 19.07 -13.57 1.41
N TYR A 70 18.13 -14.51 1.37
CA TYR A 70 16.89 -14.35 0.62
C TYR A 70 16.04 -13.20 1.19
N VAL A 71 15.80 -12.18 0.35
CA VAL A 71 14.90 -11.07 0.65
C VAL A 71 13.81 -11.03 -0.42
N PRO A 72 12.52 -11.23 -0.08
CA PRO A 72 11.44 -11.12 -1.04
C PRO A 72 11.34 -9.67 -1.54
N SER A 73 11.02 -9.49 -2.81
CA SER A 73 10.87 -8.16 -3.39
C SER A 73 9.66 -7.42 -2.80
N GLN A 74 9.73 -6.09 -2.73
CA GLN A 74 8.64 -5.29 -2.17
C GLN A 74 7.32 -5.48 -2.93
N SER A 75 7.38 -5.76 -4.24
CA SER A 75 6.21 -6.07 -5.05
C SER A 75 5.51 -7.37 -4.61
N LEU A 76 6.26 -8.37 -4.14
CA LEU A 76 5.69 -9.60 -3.60
C LEU A 76 5.02 -9.37 -2.24
N LEU A 77 5.66 -8.58 -1.38
CA LEU A 77 5.12 -8.22 -0.05
C LEU A 77 3.86 -7.35 -0.16
N ASN A 78 3.81 -6.42 -1.11
CA ASN A 78 2.67 -5.52 -1.33
C ASN A 78 1.49 -6.19 -2.08
N SER A 79 1.64 -7.44 -2.52
CA SER A 79 0.60 -8.09 -3.32
C SER A 79 -0.63 -8.41 -2.45
N SER A 80 -1.83 -8.23 -3.01
CA SER A 80 -3.09 -8.50 -2.29
C SER A 80 -3.34 -9.98 -2.01
N SER A 81 -2.50 -10.87 -2.53
CA SER A 81 -2.65 -12.32 -2.43
C SER A 81 -1.39 -12.93 -1.82
N PRO A 82 -1.47 -13.94 -0.95
CA PRO A 82 -0.29 -14.57 -0.37
C PRO A 82 0.46 -15.49 -1.36
N TYR A 83 -0.18 -15.90 -2.46
CA TYR A 83 0.36 -16.94 -3.34
C TYR A 83 1.65 -16.57 -4.09
N PRO A 84 1.86 -15.33 -4.58
CA PRO A 84 3.12 -14.94 -5.21
C PRO A 84 4.32 -15.12 -4.27
N LEU A 85 4.20 -14.71 -3.01
CA LEU A 85 5.24 -14.89 -2.01
C LEU A 85 5.50 -16.38 -1.75
N ILE A 86 4.44 -17.18 -1.52
CA ILE A 86 4.58 -18.62 -1.28
C ILE A 86 5.26 -19.30 -2.48
N ARG A 87 4.85 -18.97 -3.72
CA ARG A 87 5.44 -19.51 -4.94
C ARG A 87 6.92 -19.14 -5.08
N SER A 88 7.31 -17.93 -4.69
CA SER A 88 8.72 -17.50 -4.70
C SER A 88 9.59 -18.31 -3.72
N VAL A 89 9.06 -18.60 -2.53
CA VAL A 89 9.74 -19.40 -1.50
C VAL A 89 9.83 -20.88 -1.92
N ASP A 90 8.71 -21.44 -2.38
CA ASP A 90 8.59 -22.83 -2.82
C ASP A 90 9.47 -23.13 -4.05
N GLY A 91 9.61 -22.18 -4.97
CA GLY A 91 10.35 -22.37 -6.22
C GLY A 91 9.73 -23.44 -7.13
N ILE A 92 10.57 -24.26 -7.77
CA ILE A 92 10.12 -25.29 -8.71
C ILE A 92 9.38 -26.41 -7.99
N SER A 93 8.26 -26.87 -8.57
CA SER A 93 7.51 -28.00 -8.05
C SER A 93 8.29 -29.31 -8.17
N LEU A 94 8.51 -29.97 -7.03
CA LEU A 94 9.15 -31.28 -6.96
C LEU A 94 8.41 -32.38 -7.74
N LYS A 95 7.10 -32.20 -8.00
CA LYS A 95 6.30 -33.17 -8.78
C LYS A 95 6.73 -33.28 -10.24
N ARG A 96 7.32 -32.21 -10.79
CA ARG A 96 7.78 -32.13 -12.19
C ARG A 96 9.29 -31.96 -12.28
N TYR A 97 9.99 -32.23 -11.18
CA TYR A 97 11.41 -32.02 -11.10
C TYR A 97 12.15 -33.16 -11.79
N ASN A 98 13.03 -32.81 -12.74
CA ASN A 98 13.92 -33.78 -13.38
C ASN A 98 15.32 -33.62 -12.77
N PRO A 99 15.84 -34.64 -12.04
CA PRO A 99 17.19 -34.60 -11.51
C PRO A 99 18.26 -34.85 -12.58
N ASP A 100 17.88 -35.29 -13.79
CA ASP A 100 18.84 -35.65 -14.82
C ASP A 100 19.56 -34.40 -15.38
N PRO A 101 20.89 -34.46 -15.57
CA PRO A 101 21.65 -33.35 -16.11
C PRO A 101 21.28 -33.10 -17.56
N SER A 102 21.10 -31.82 -17.91
CA SER A 102 20.86 -31.40 -19.29
C SER A 102 22.19 -31.12 -19.98
N VAL A 103 22.44 -31.74 -21.13
CA VAL A 103 23.69 -31.57 -21.90
C VAL A 103 23.39 -30.87 -23.22
N PHE A 104 24.03 -29.74 -23.43
CA PHE A 104 24.00 -28.95 -24.66
C PHE A 104 25.36 -29.07 -25.32
N SER A 105 25.43 -29.73 -26.47
CA SER A 105 26.68 -29.86 -27.19
C SER A 105 26.48 -29.62 -28.68
N ALA A 106 27.51 -29.07 -29.29
CA ALA A 106 27.61 -28.93 -30.73
C ALA A 106 29.07 -29.09 -31.15
N LYS A 107 29.28 -29.67 -32.33
CA LYS A 107 30.61 -29.92 -32.89
C LYS A 107 30.80 -29.05 -34.11
N ASP A 108 32.01 -28.52 -34.26
CA ASP A 108 32.46 -27.75 -35.42
C ASP A 108 31.52 -26.60 -35.82
N VAL A 109 30.96 -25.90 -34.83
CA VAL A 109 30.11 -24.72 -35.06
C VAL A 109 30.99 -23.59 -35.59
N ILE A 110 30.62 -23.04 -36.74
CA ILE A 110 31.39 -22.00 -37.41
C ILE A 110 31.01 -20.64 -36.84
N VAL A 111 32.00 -19.93 -36.29
CA VAL A 111 31.90 -18.52 -35.93
C VAL A 111 32.48 -17.70 -37.10
N PRO A 112 31.66 -16.88 -37.79
CA PRO A 112 32.07 -16.19 -39.01
C PRO A 112 33.16 -15.16 -38.72
N LEU A 113 33.84 -14.71 -39.78
CA LEU A 113 34.82 -13.63 -39.69
C LEU A 113 34.16 -12.36 -39.18
N ARG A 114 34.83 -11.66 -38.25
CA ARG A 114 34.34 -10.43 -37.64
C ARG A 114 32.93 -10.56 -37.01
N GLY A 115 32.52 -11.76 -36.63
CA GLY A 115 31.20 -12.02 -36.08
C GLY A 115 31.23 -12.66 -34.70
N THR A 116 30.06 -12.78 -34.10
CA THR A 116 29.84 -13.37 -32.79
C THR A 116 28.81 -14.49 -32.87
N LEU A 117 28.98 -15.51 -32.03
CA LEU A 117 27.99 -16.55 -31.82
C LEU A 117 27.57 -16.54 -30.35
N ASN A 118 26.26 -16.43 -30.12
CA ASN A 118 25.68 -16.45 -28.79
C ASN A 118 24.89 -17.74 -28.63
N VAL A 119 25.17 -18.50 -27.57
CA VAL A 119 24.43 -19.71 -27.22
C VAL A 119 23.62 -19.45 -25.95
N PRO A 120 22.34 -19.07 -26.10
CA PRO A 120 21.47 -18.81 -24.96
C PRO A 120 20.92 -20.12 -24.38
N ILE A 121 21.08 -20.31 -23.07
CA ILE A 121 20.56 -21.46 -22.33
C ILE A 121 19.73 -20.97 -21.15
N HIS A 122 18.46 -21.37 -21.14
CA HIS A 122 17.53 -20.99 -20.08
C HIS A 122 17.65 -21.96 -18.91
N VAL A 123 18.14 -21.47 -17.76
CA VAL A 123 18.22 -22.25 -16.53
C VAL A 123 17.07 -21.86 -15.64
N THR A 124 16.07 -22.74 -15.58
CA THR A 124 14.87 -22.53 -14.75
C THR A 124 15.13 -22.86 -13.28
N THR A 125 16.09 -23.73 -13.00
CA THR A 125 16.39 -24.22 -11.64
C THR A 125 17.53 -23.47 -10.99
N SER A 126 17.20 -22.69 -9.97
CA SER A 126 18.17 -22.05 -9.06
C SER A 126 19.06 -23.08 -8.38
N GLY A 127 20.33 -22.77 -8.17
CA GLY A 127 21.28 -23.70 -7.54
C GLY A 127 21.78 -24.80 -8.48
N SER A 128 21.54 -24.71 -9.79
CA SER A 128 22.12 -25.63 -10.76
C SER A 128 23.60 -25.36 -10.95
N ILE A 129 24.38 -26.42 -11.19
CA ILE A 129 25.81 -26.32 -11.50
C ILE A 129 25.96 -26.38 -13.01
N VAL A 130 26.72 -25.43 -13.56
CA VAL A 130 27.02 -25.38 -14.99
C VAL A 130 28.49 -25.74 -15.18
N ASP A 131 28.72 -26.90 -15.79
CA ASP A 131 30.02 -27.34 -16.26
C ASP A 131 30.10 -27.06 -17.76
N TYR A 132 31.18 -26.46 -18.22
CA TYR A 132 31.39 -26.24 -19.65
C TYR A 132 32.80 -26.63 -20.09
N THR A 133 32.89 -27.10 -21.32
CA THR A 133 34.14 -27.37 -22.04
C THR A 133 33.99 -26.81 -23.44
N VAL A 134 34.96 -26.00 -23.86
CA VAL A 134 35.00 -25.38 -25.18
C VAL A 134 36.36 -25.63 -25.81
N ASP A 135 36.33 -26.16 -27.03
CA ASP A 135 37.49 -26.39 -27.89
C ASP A 135 37.38 -25.53 -29.14
N CYS A 136 38.50 -25.01 -29.63
CA CYS A 136 38.56 -24.27 -30.90
C CYS A 136 39.61 -24.88 -31.83
N ALA A 137 39.24 -25.15 -33.08
CA ALA A 137 40.19 -25.71 -34.04
C ALA A 137 41.18 -24.63 -34.54
N GLY A 138 42.43 -24.75 -34.12
CA GLY A 138 43.60 -24.12 -34.74
C GLY A 138 43.90 -22.66 -34.37
N TYR A 139 42.99 -21.95 -33.69
CA TYR A 139 43.18 -20.56 -33.29
C TYR A 139 42.55 -20.24 -31.93
N ASP A 140 42.97 -19.12 -31.33
CA ASP A 140 42.32 -18.53 -30.16
C ASP A 140 40.86 -18.19 -30.42
N ILE A 141 40.06 -17.83 -29.43
CA ILE A 141 38.70 -17.29 -29.60
C ILE A 141 38.39 -16.33 -28.46
N GLY A 142 37.61 -15.27 -28.71
CA GLY A 142 37.06 -14.45 -27.65
C GLY A 142 35.96 -15.22 -26.94
N PHE A 143 36.03 -15.36 -25.62
CA PHE A 143 35.06 -16.12 -24.85
C PHE A 143 34.62 -15.33 -23.62
N GLY A 144 33.30 -15.28 -23.37
CA GLY A 144 32.71 -14.68 -22.18
C GLY A 144 31.36 -15.31 -21.85
N ILE A 145 30.93 -15.18 -20.60
CA ILE A 145 29.66 -15.71 -20.11
C ILE A 145 28.90 -14.58 -19.41
N THR A 146 27.67 -14.35 -19.85
CA THR A 146 26.77 -13.38 -19.24
C THR A 146 25.50 -14.07 -18.79
N ALA A 147 24.99 -13.75 -17.61
CA ALA A 147 23.69 -14.22 -17.12
C ALA A 147 22.69 -13.06 -17.09
N GLU A 148 21.65 -13.19 -17.89
CA GLU A 148 20.53 -12.25 -18.00
C GLU A 148 19.41 -12.65 -17.03
N ARG A 149 19.01 -11.70 -16.19
CA ARG A 149 17.96 -11.82 -15.17
C ARG A 149 16.94 -10.70 -15.36
N GLU A 150 15.79 -10.83 -14.70
CA GLU A 150 14.79 -9.74 -14.65
C GLU A 150 15.35 -8.45 -14.04
N GLU A 151 16.35 -8.56 -13.16
CA GLU A 151 17.01 -7.44 -12.49
C GLU A 151 18.16 -6.81 -13.31
N GLY A 152 18.61 -7.46 -14.40
CA GLY A 152 19.69 -6.99 -15.26
C GLY A 152 20.64 -8.08 -15.76
N VAL A 153 21.72 -7.66 -16.42
CA VAL A 153 22.75 -8.54 -16.98
C VAL A 153 23.97 -8.57 -16.06
N THR A 154 24.34 -9.76 -15.61
CA THR A 154 25.52 -10.02 -14.78
C THR A 154 26.61 -10.69 -15.59
N VAL A 155 27.86 -10.22 -15.48
CA VAL A 155 29.01 -10.84 -16.15
C VAL A 155 29.51 -11.97 -15.25
N VAL A 156 29.38 -13.22 -15.71
CA VAL A 156 29.86 -14.42 -14.99
C VAL A 156 31.33 -14.65 -15.31
N LYS A 157 31.72 -14.49 -16.57
CA LYS A 157 33.10 -14.53 -17.04
C LYS A 157 33.31 -13.39 -18.02
N GLU A 158 34.28 -12.52 -17.71
CA GLU A 158 34.62 -11.41 -18.58
C GLU A 158 35.05 -11.91 -19.96
N LYS A 159 34.65 -11.16 -20.98
CA LYS A 159 34.95 -11.47 -22.37
C LYS A 159 36.45 -11.25 -22.60
N ALA A 160 37.19 -12.33 -22.81
CA ALA A 160 38.63 -12.31 -23.04
C ALA A 160 39.04 -13.25 -24.17
N ARG A 161 40.17 -12.96 -24.83
CA ARG A 161 40.77 -13.88 -25.81
C ARG A 161 41.41 -15.05 -25.06
N GLN A 162 41.09 -16.25 -25.50
CA GLN A 162 41.54 -17.51 -24.88
C GLN A 162 42.11 -18.42 -25.95
N ASP A 163 43.26 -19.04 -25.67
CA ASP A 163 43.96 -19.95 -26.59
C ASP A 163 43.33 -21.36 -26.59
N ALA A 164 42.03 -21.43 -26.88
CA ALA A 164 41.20 -22.64 -26.86
C ALA A 164 41.61 -23.76 -27.84
N HIS A 165 42.63 -23.50 -28.65
CA HIS A 165 43.24 -24.46 -29.59
C HIS A 165 44.45 -25.19 -29.00
N VAL A 166 45.02 -24.65 -27.94
CA VAL A 166 46.13 -25.26 -27.18
C VAL A 166 45.56 -26.03 -26.00
N GLU A 167 44.64 -25.42 -25.26
CA GLU A 167 44.01 -25.98 -24.08
C GLU A 167 42.50 -25.71 -24.10
N SER A 168 41.69 -26.74 -23.85
CA SER A 168 40.25 -26.63 -23.76
C SER A 168 39.84 -25.62 -22.68
N ILE A 169 38.97 -24.67 -22.99
CA ILE A 169 38.43 -23.77 -21.97
C ILE A 169 37.41 -24.58 -21.15
N THR A 170 37.80 -24.96 -19.95
CA THR A 170 36.91 -25.58 -18.97
C THR A 170 36.49 -24.59 -17.90
N GLY A 171 35.34 -24.84 -17.28
CA GLY A 171 34.94 -24.12 -16.10
C GLY A 171 33.66 -24.68 -15.49
N ARG A 172 33.51 -24.42 -14.20
CA ARG A 172 32.37 -24.81 -13.39
C ARG A 172 31.90 -23.58 -12.61
N PHE A 173 30.60 -23.31 -12.59
CA PHE A 173 30.03 -22.27 -11.73
C PHE A 173 28.62 -22.62 -11.27
N LEU A 174 28.24 -22.04 -10.13
CA LEU A 174 26.92 -22.19 -9.53
C LEU A 174 25.96 -21.10 -10.05
N VAL A 175 24.78 -21.51 -10.50
CA VAL A 175 23.67 -20.59 -10.80
C VAL A 175 23.02 -20.21 -9.48
N GLY A 176 22.92 -18.91 -9.21
CA GLY A 176 22.35 -18.38 -7.96
C GLY A 176 20.85 -18.67 -7.77
N SER A 177 20.23 -17.96 -6.83
CA SER A 177 18.86 -18.22 -6.38
C SER A 177 17.76 -17.88 -7.38
N VAL A 178 18.06 -17.12 -8.45
CA VAL A 178 17.07 -16.62 -9.41
C VAL A 178 17.24 -17.32 -10.76
N PRO A 179 16.15 -17.82 -11.38
CA PRO A 179 16.18 -18.33 -12.76
C PRO A 179 16.76 -17.31 -13.73
N CYS A 180 17.61 -17.73 -14.66
CA CYS A 180 18.30 -16.82 -15.57
C CYS A 180 18.58 -17.45 -16.94
N ALA A 181 18.75 -16.60 -17.96
CA ALA A 181 19.27 -17.01 -19.25
C ALA A 181 20.79 -16.83 -19.26
N ILE A 182 21.53 -17.93 -19.40
CA ILE A 182 22.99 -17.92 -19.50
C ILE A 182 23.36 -17.86 -20.97
N ILE A 183 24.14 -16.85 -21.35
CA ILE A 183 24.57 -16.63 -22.72
C ILE A 183 26.08 -16.86 -22.77
N PHE A 184 26.47 -17.92 -23.48
CA PHE A 184 27.86 -18.16 -23.84
C PHE A 184 28.16 -17.37 -25.11
N ASN A 185 29.06 -16.40 -25.00
CA ASN A 185 29.42 -15.50 -26.09
C ASN A 185 30.77 -15.93 -26.67
N PHE A 186 30.76 -16.34 -27.92
CA PHE A 186 31.96 -16.63 -28.71
C PHE A 186 32.19 -15.49 -29.69
N ASP A 187 33.33 -14.83 -29.58
CA ASP A 187 33.65 -13.63 -30.32
C ASP A 187 34.85 -13.82 -31.24
N ASN A 188 34.59 -13.56 -32.53
CA ASN A 188 35.59 -13.55 -33.59
C ASN A 188 35.67 -12.18 -34.30
N GLU A 189 35.18 -11.11 -33.68
CA GLU A 189 35.18 -9.74 -34.21
C GLU A 189 36.59 -9.26 -34.62
N TYR A 190 37.61 -9.73 -33.90
CA TYR A 190 39.01 -9.36 -34.14
C TYR A 190 39.68 -10.12 -35.28
N SER A 191 39.11 -11.22 -35.79
CA SER A 191 39.71 -12.00 -36.88
C SER A 191 39.31 -11.44 -38.25
N TRP A 192 40.30 -11.06 -39.05
CA TRP A 192 40.08 -10.48 -40.38
C TRP A 192 40.01 -11.50 -41.51
N PHE A 193 40.64 -12.68 -41.33
CA PHE A 193 40.85 -13.63 -42.43
C PHE A 193 40.40 -15.06 -42.12
N ARG A 194 40.00 -15.35 -40.88
CA ARG A 194 39.77 -16.73 -40.43
C ARG A 194 38.45 -16.85 -39.69
N GLU A 195 37.60 -17.74 -40.19
CA GLU A 195 36.50 -18.30 -39.44
C GLU A 195 37.04 -19.27 -38.39
N LYS A 196 36.28 -19.45 -37.31
CA LYS A 196 36.67 -20.33 -36.21
C LYS A 196 35.66 -21.45 -36.07
N LYS A 197 36.15 -22.68 -35.91
CA LYS A 197 35.30 -23.84 -35.66
C LYS A 197 35.41 -24.16 -34.18
N ILE A 198 34.30 -24.01 -33.46
CA ILE A 198 34.23 -24.31 -32.05
C ILE A 198 33.47 -25.61 -31.83
N THR A 199 33.93 -26.41 -30.88
CA THR A 199 33.18 -27.54 -30.33
C THR A 199 32.93 -27.22 -28.86
N TYR A 200 31.69 -27.30 -28.41
CA TYR A 200 31.37 -27.04 -27.02
C TYR A 200 30.49 -28.14 -26.43
N ARG A 201 30.64 -28.34 -25.13
CA ARG A 201 29.80 -29.20 -24.30
C ARG A 201 29.50 -28.45 -23.00
N ILE A 202 28.23 -28.15 -22.79
CA ILE A 202 27.73 -27.46 -21.60
C ILE A 202 26.78 -28.43 -20.89
N LYS A 203 27.12 -28.82 -19.67
CA LYS A 203 26.33 -29.72 -18.82
C LYS A 203 25.75 -28.90 -17.68
N ILE A 204 24.43 -28.94 -17.54
CA ILE A 204 23.71 -28.30 -16.44
C ILE A 204 23.20 -29.40 -15.54
N THR A 205 23.79 -29.49 -14.35
CA THR A 205 23.40 -30.45 -13.32
C THR A 205 22.46 -29.75 -12.34
N PRO A 206 21.18 -30.15 -12.27
CA PRO A 206 20.23 -29.50 -11.37
C PRO A 206 20.52 -29.96 -9.91
N PRO A 207 20.15 -29.16 -8.89
CA PRO A 207 20.47 -29.45 -7.49
C PRO A 207 19.87 -30.78 -6.98
N SER A 208 20.44 -31.36 -5.93
CA SER A 208 19.81 -32.52 -5.29
C SER A 208 18.46 -32.15 -4.67
N PHE A 209 17.56 -33.13 -4.51
CA PHE A 209 16.28 -32.93 -3.82
C PHE A 209 16.48 -32.37 -2.40
N GLU A 210 17.49 -32.86 -1.69
CA GLU A 210 17.82 -32.43 -0.33
C GLU A 210 18.22 -30.94 -0.30
N ASN A 211 19.02 -30.48 -1.26
CA ASN A 211 19.38 -29.07 -1.38
C ASN A 211 18.13 -28.22 -1.64
N ILE A 212 17.19 -28.68 -2.46
CA ILE A 212 15.91 -27.97 -2.69
C ILE A 212 15.07 -27.90 -1.42
N TYR A 213 14.95 -29.00 -0.66
CA TYR A 213 14.21 -29.01 0.60
C TYR A 213 14.82 -28.07 1.64
N ASN A 214 16.14 -28.13 1.81
CA ASN A 214 16.86 -27.29 2.76
C ASN A 214 16.77 -25.81 2.36
N GLY A 215 16.99 -25.49 1.09
CA GLY A 215 16.85 -24.14 0.56
C GLY A 215 15.45 -23.56 0.77
N ARG A 216 14.39 -24.34 0.49
CA ARG A 216 13.00 -23.93 0.78
C ARG A 216 12.77 -23.60 2.25
N ARG A 217 13.29 -24.41 3.17
CA ARG A 217 13.13 -24.18 4.62
C ARG A 217 13.87 -22.92 5.07
N ILE A 218 15.08 -22.70 4.56
CA ILE A 218 15.87 -21.50 4.87
C ILE A 218 15.17 -20.25 4.33
N ARG A 219 14.76 -20.26 3.06
CA ARG A 219 14.02 -19.15 2.45
C ARG A 219 12.70 -18.87 3.16
N ALA A 220 11.96 -19.91 3.56
CA ALA A 220 10.73 -19.76 4.32
C ALA A 220 10.98 -19.10 5.68
N LYS A 221 12.05 -19.48 6.39
CA LYS A 221 12.45 -18.85 7.65
C LYS A 221 12.82 -17.37 7.47
N ALA A 222 13.58 -17.06 6.41
CA ALA A 222 13.95 -15.68 6.08
C ALA A 222 12.71 -14.83 5.72
N ALA A 223 11.84 -15.35 4.85
CA ALA A 223 10.61 -14.69 4.45
C ALA A 223 9.67 -14.48 5.65
N LEU A 224 9.53 -15.46 6.54
CA LEU A 224 8.72 -15.35 7.74
C LEU A 224 9.22 -14.22 8.66
N ALA A 225 10.53 -14.11 8.88
CA ALA A 225 11.10 -13.03 9.70
C ALA A 225 10.76 -11.64 9.13
N ILE A 226 10.80 -11.48 7.82
CA ILE A 226 10.49 -10.22 7.13
C ILE A 226 8.99 -9.92 7.20
N VAL A 227 8.13 -10.91 6.92
CA VAL A 227 6.67 -10.75 7.00
C VAL A 227 6.21 -10.43 8.42
N SER A 228 6.79 -11.07 9.43
CA SER A 228 6.47 -10.75 10.83
C SER A 228 6.81 -9.31 11.18
N LYS A 229 7.99 -8.83 10.77
CA LYS A 229 8.39 -7.43 10.98
C LYS A 229 7.49 -6.44 10.23
N ASP A 230 7.11 -6.78 9.00
CA ASP A 230 6.19 -5.94 8.21
C ASP A 230 4.78 -5.90 8.85
N LYS A 231 4.29 -7.05 9.32
CA LYS A 231 3.04 -7.15 10.08
C LYS A 231 3.05 -6.27 11.32
N GLU A 232 4.08 -6.35 12.15
CA GLU A 232 4.23 -5.49 13.34
C GLU A 232 4.24 -3.99 12.96
N SER A 233 4.95 -3.64 11.87
CA SER A 233 4.94 -2.27 11.36
C SER A 233 3.56 -1.84 10.84
N ALA A 234 2.78 -2.75 10.25
CA ALA A 234 1.45 -2.46 9.74
C ALA A 234 0.44 -2.28 10.89
N GLU A 235 0.51 -3.12 11.92
CA GLU A 235 -0.32 -3.04 13.12
C GLU A 235 -0.10 -1.71 13.87
N THR A 236 1.15 -1.31 14.08
CA THR A 236 1.47 -0.01 14.70
C THR A 236 0.98 1.18 13.88
N ARG A 237 1.04 1.12 12.53
CA ARG A 237 0.46 2.16 11.67
C ARG A 237 -1.06 2.18 11.75
N LEU A 238 -1.69 1.00 11.78
CA LEU A 238 -3.15 0.88 11.89
C LEU A 238 -3.65 1.48 13.20
N GLU A 239 -2.99 1.18 14.33
CA GLU A 239 -3.31 1.75 15.63
C GLU A 239 -3.21 3.29 15.61
N ASN A 240 -2.11 3.83 15.08
CA ASN A 240 -1.92 5.27 14.96
C ASN A 240 -2.99 5.94 14.08
N VAL A 241 -3.38 5.31 12.97
CA VAL A 241 -4.43 5.82 12.08
C VAL A 241 -5.80 5.73 12.77
N SER A 242 -6.07 4.65 13.50
CA SER A 242 -7.31 4.48 14.27
C SER A 242 -7.46 5.56 15.35
N ASN A 243 -6.39 5.85 16.09
CA ASN A 243 -6.37 6.92 17.11
C ASN A 243 -6.56 8.32 16.50
N LYS A 244 -5.98 8.57 15.32
CA LYS A 244 -6.22 9.82 14.59
C LYS A 244 -7.66 9.91 14.09
N HIS A 245 -8.21 8.82 13.59
CA HIS A 245 -9.57 8.76 13.11
C HIS A 245 -10.58 9.02 14.24
N SER A 246 -10.40 8.40 15.41
CA SER A 246 -11.25 8.68 16.58
C SER A 246 -11.15 10.12 17.05
N SER A 247 -9.93 10.69 17.11
CA SER A 247 -9.75 12.11 17.43
C SER A 247 -10.43 13.04 16.43
N LEU A 248 -10.36 12.74 15.13
CA LEU A 248 -11.03 13.53 14.09
C LEU A 248 -12.56 13.42 14.18
N ILE A 249 -13.08 12.23 14.52
CA ILE A 249 -14.53 12.05 14.76
C ILE A 249 -14.98 12.93 15.93
N SER A 250 -14.28 12.90 17.07
CA SER A 250 -14.64 13.75 18.23
C SER A 250 -14.58 15.25 17.91
N GLU A 251 -13.63 15.67 17.07
CA GLU A 251 -13.53 17.06 16.62
C GLU A 251 -14.70 17.44 15.69
N ILE A 252 -15.10 16.55 14.79
CA ILE A 252 -16.29 16.74 13.93
C ILE A 252 -17.53 16.91 14.81
N GLU A 253 -17.76 16.03 15.79
CA GLU A 253 -18.89 16.12 16.72
C GLU A 253 -18.90 17.46 17.49
N ARG A 254 -17.73 17.92 17.95
CA ARG A 254 -17.60 19.23 18.62
C ARG A 254 -18.00 20.38 17.70
N LEU A 255 -17.49 20.40 16.46
CA LEU A 255 -17.80 21.45 15.50
C LEU A 255 -19.26 21.43 15.07
N GLU A 256 -19.89 20.25 14.98
CA GLU A 256 -21.32 20.13 14.71
C GLU A 256 -22.17 20.77 15.82
N ILE A 257 -21.79 20.58 17.08
CA ILE A 257 -22.45 21.22 18.24
C ILE A 257 -22.28 22.75 18.15
N GLU A 258 -21.06 23.25 17.92
CA GLU A 258 -20.82 24.70 17.80
C GLU A 258 -21.63 25.31 16.64
N LEU A 259 -21.68 24.62 15.49
CA LEU A 259 -22.46 25.05 14.33
C LEU A 259 -23.96 25.13 14.69
N GLN A 260 -24.50 24.15 15.41
CA GLN A 260 -25.88 24.19 15.89
C GLN A 260 -26.14 25.36 16.86
N GLU A 261 -25.20 25.68 17.75
CA GLU A 261 -25.32 26.83 18.66
C GLU A 261 -25.30 28.16 17.89
N LYS A 262 -24.34 28.35 16.97
CA LYS A 262 -24.27 29.55 16.12
C LYS A 262 -25.52 29.72 15.27
N LYS A 263 -26.10 28.63 14.75
CA LYS A 263 -27.40 28.65 14.05
C LYS A 263 -28.52 29.19 14.94
N LYS A 264 -28.58 28.79 16.22
CA LYS A 264 -29.56 29.32 17.18
C LYS A 264 -29.34 30.82 17.42
N SER A 265 -28.10 31.26 17.61
CA SER A 265 -27.77 32.69 17.80
C SER A 265 -28.13 33.54 16.59
N VAL A 266 -27.85 33.08 15.37
CA VAL A 266 -28.27 33.76 14.13
C VAL A 266 -29.79 33.89 14.08
N GLY A 267 -30.53 32.85 14.48
CA GLY A 267 -31.99 32.91 14.56
C GLY A 267 -32.51 33.97 15.55
N VAL A 268 -31.79 34.24 16.65
CA VAL A 268 -32.14 35.32 17.59
C VAL A 268 -31.89 36.68 16.97
N VAL A 269 -30.71 36.89 16.37
CA VAL A 269 -30.34 38.15 15.72
C VAL A 269 -31.28 38.47 14.56
N GLN A 270 -31.68 37.49 13.75
CA GLN A 270 -32.66 37.68 12.67
C GLN A 270 -34.02 38.13 13.19
N LYS A 271 -34.49 37.58 14.33
CA LYS A 271 -35.73 38.02 14.97
C LYS A 271 -35.62 39.46 15.47
N GLU A 272 -34.51 39.80 16.09
CA GLU A 272 -34.23 41.16 16.56
C GLU A 272 -34.14 42.17 15.41
N GLU A 273 -33.42 41.81 14.33
CA GLU A 273 -33.32 42.61 13.11
C GLU A 273 -34.69 42.87 12.50
N ASN A 274 -35.54 41.84 12.39
CA ASN A 274 -36.89 41.98 11.87
C ASN A 274 -37.76 42.88 12.77
N TRP A 275 -37.70 42.68 14.10
CA TRP A 275 -38.40 43.53 15.05
C TRP A 275 -37.96 45.01 14.97
N LEU A 276 -36.66 45.25 14.83
CA LEU A 276 -36.12 46.61 14.64
C LEU A 276 -36.60 47.21 13.32
N LYS A 277 -36.61 46.45 12.22
CA LYS A 277 -37.15 46.92 10.92
C LYS A 277 -38.62 47.31 11.03
N GLU A 278 -39.45 46.48 11.65
CA GLU A 278 -40.87 46.78 11.91
C GLU A 278 -41.01 48.05 12.76
N ARG A 279 -40.17 48.20 13.78
CA ARG A 279 -40.18 49.37 14.68
C ARG A 279 -39.74 50.66 13.98
N VAL A 280 -38.74 50.59 13.10
CA VAL A 280 -38.30 51.73 12.27
C VAL A 280 -39.43 52.14 11.34
N GLN A 281 -40.03 51.21 10.60
CA GLN A 281 -41.18 51.49 9.73
C GLN A 281 -42.34 52.15 10.48
N LEU A 282 -42.66 51.66 11.69
CA LEU A 282 -43.68 52.27 12.55
C LEU A 282 -43.32 53.71 12.93
N ARG A 283 -42.05 53.99 13.23
CA ARG A 283 -41.58 55.33 13.62
C ARG A 283 -41.57 56.28 12.43
N ASP A 284 -41.13 55.83 11.26
CA ASP A 284 -41.22 56.60 10.01
C ASP A 284 -42.68 57.02 9.75
N ALA A 285 -43.63 56.09 9.85
CA ALA A 285 -45.05 56.39 9.70
C ALA A 285 -45.60 57.38 10.75
N GLN A 286 -45.13 57.28 12.00
CA GLN A 286 -45.50 58.23 13.05
C GLN A 286 -44.91 59.62 12.82
N GLU A 287 -43.66 59.69 12.38
CA GLU A 287 -42.97 60.92 12.01
C GLU A 287 -43.70 61.61 10.85
N ASP A 288 -44.07 60.87 9.81
CA ASP A 288 -44.85 61.40 8.68
C ASP A 288 -46.20 61.98 9.13
N LEU A 289 -46.95 61.26 9.98
CA LEU A 289 -48.23 61.73 10.51
C LEU A 289 -48.09 62.99 11.37
N LEU A 290 -47.08 63.05 12.23
CA LEU A 290 -46.80 64.21 13.07
C LEU A 290 -46.36 65.41 12.22
N THR A 291 -45.47 65.19 11.25
CA THR A 291 -45.01 66.22 10.32
C THR A 291 -46.17 66.80 9.53
N ARG A 292 -47.04 65.93 9.02
CA ARG A 292 -48.27 66.32 8.32
C ARG A 292 -49.19 67.17 9.20
N ARG A 293 -49.42 66.77 10.46
CA ARG A 293 -50.21 67.57 11.42
C ARG A 293 -49.56 68.93 11.70
N LEU A 294 -48.24 68.99 11.74
CA LEU A 294 -47.50 70.23 11.99
C LEU A 294 -47.63 71.20 10.81
N THR A 295 -47.69 70.69 9.58
CA THR A 295 -47.84 71.49 8.35
C THR A 295 -49.28 71.86 8.02
N GLU A 296 -50.22 70.92 8.15
CA GLU A 296 -51.63 71.10 7.76
C GLU A 296 -52.49 71.66 8.91
N GLY A 297 -52.00 71.60 10.15
CA GLY A 297 -52.79 71.87 11.36
C GLY A 297 -53.61 70.63 11.78
N TRP A 298 -54.31 70.74 12.90
CA TRP A 298 -55.22 69.67 13.32
C TRP A 298 -56.62 69.90 12.77
N GLU A 299 -57.33 68.81 12.42
CA GLU A 299 -58.71 68.90 11.92
C GLU A 299 -59.65 69.58 12.92
N ASP A 300 -59.43 69.35 14.22
CA ASP A 300 -60.18 70.00 15.29
C ASP A 300 -59.78 71.48 15.47
N GLU A 301 -58.51 71.84 15.24
CA GLU A 301 -58.10 73.25 15.16
C GLU A 301 -58.78 73.97 14.00
N GLU A 302 -58.96 73.33 12.84
CA GLU A 302 -59.76 73.88 11.76
C GLU A 302 -61.23 74.07 12.18
N LEU A 303 -61.83 73.09 12.86
CA LEU A 303 -63.19 73.19 13.39
C LEU A 303 -63.32 74.30 14.43
N VAL A 304 -62.33 74.48 15.30
CA VAL A 304 -62.30 75.56 16.29
C VAL A 304 -62.11 76.91 15.60
N LYS A 305 -61.19 77.03 14.64
CA LYS A 305 -61.04 78.23 13.80
C LYS A 305 -62.35 78.56 13.09
N LYS A 306 -63.04 77.56 12.54
CA LYS A 306 -64.36 77.71 11.90
C LYS A 306 -65.43 78.12 12.90
N LYS A 307 -65.51 77.51 14.09
CA LYS A 307 -66.43 77.90 15.17
C LYS A 307 -66.14 79.31 15.72
N ILE A 308 -64.88 79.70 15.82
CA ILE A 308 -64.46 81.06 16.22
C ILE A 308 -64.88 82.04 15.14
N ALA A 309 -64.61 81.75 13.86
CA ALA A 309 -65.06 82.56 12.74
C ALA A 309 -66.58 82.68 12.67
N GLU A 310 -67.33 81.58 12.91
CA GLU A 310 -68.80 81.58 13.01
C GLU A 310 -69.30 82.37 14.22
N ARG A 311 -68.62 82.31 15.38
CA ARG A 311 -68.94 83.13 16.55
C ARG A 311 -68.64 84.61 16.32
N GLU A 312 -67.57 84.94 15.61
CA GLU A 312 -67.25 86.32 15.21
C GLU A 312 -68.27 86.84 14.19
N ALA A 313 -68.71 86.00 13.25
CA ALA A 313 -69.81 86.31 12.33
C ALA A 313 -71.15 86.49 13.06
N ARG A 314 -71.45 85.66 14.06
CA ARG A 314 -72.61 85.82 14.96
C ARG A 314 -72.51 87.05 15.87
N LYS A 315 -71.30 87.47 16.28
CA LYS A 315 -71.10 88.74 17.01
C LYS A 315 -71.31 89.97 16.12
N LYS A 316 -71.06 89.87 14.81
CA LYS A 316 -71.43 90.92 13.83
C LYS A 316 -72.94 90.96 13.51
N ASN A 317 -73.65 89.83 13.62
CA ASN A 317 -75.09 89.72 13.37
C ASN A 317 -75.88 89.43 14.66
N GLY A 318 -76.19 90.47 15.44
CA GLY A 318 -77.34 90.50 16.37
C GLY A 318 -77.34 89.43 17.48
N SER A 319 -76.91 89.72 18.71
CA SER A 319 -77.59 90.64 19.64
C SER A 319 -79.13 90.58 19.58
N LYS A 320 -79.72 89.44 19.96
CA LYS A 320 -80.95 89.34 20.78
C LYS A 320 -81.32 87.88 21.05
N SER A 321 -81.97 87.65 22.19
CA SER A 321 -82.60 86.40 22.68
C SER A 321 -81.65 85.48 23.49
N SER A 322 -81.67 85.55 24.83
CA SER A 322 -82.59 84.87 25.80
C SER A 322 -82.25 83.38 25.98
N LEU A 323 -81.82 82.87 27.13
CA LEU A 323 -82.53 82.62 28.42
C LEU A 323 -82.65 81.08 28.61
N VAL A 324 -82.51 80.59 29.85
CA VAL A 324 -82.93 79.26 30.38
C VAL A 324 -82.02 78.06 30.04
N THR A 325 -81.85 77.00 30.84
CA THR A 325 -81.65 76.70 32.29
C THR A 325 -81.27 75.19 32.34
N ASP A 326 -80.74 74.73 33.49
CA ASP A 326 -80.81 73.35 34.04
C ASP A 326 -80.16 72.21 33.21
N ASP A 327 -79.80 71.03 33.68
CA ASP A 327 -79.48 70.36 34.95
C ASP A 327 -78.93 68.97 34.49
N GLU A 328 -78.44 68.17 35.44
CA GLU A 328 -78.19 66.72 35.36
C GLU A 328 -76.88 66.27 34.68
N ASP A 329 -75.87 65.73 35.38
CA ASP A 329 -75.80 64.50 36.20
C ASP A 329 -75.70 63.22 35.34
N VAL A 330 -75.16 62.13 35.91
CA VAL A 330 -75.01 60.77 35.34
C VAL A 330 -73.74 60.52 34.50
N SER A 331 -72.94 59.48 34.67
CA SER A 331 -72.69 58.46 35.72
C SER A 331 -71.52 57.60 35.22
N ASP A 332 -70.94 56.84 36.16
CA ASP A 332 -70.15 55.62 36.01
C ASP A 332 -70.40 54.77 34.75
N ASN A 333 -69.33 54.11 34.23
CA ASN A 333 -69.36 52.66 33.95
C ASN A 333 -67.95 52.12 33.60
N GLU A 334 -67.39 51.25 34.46
CA GLU A 334 -67.28 49.79 34.27
C GLU A 334 -66.06 49.31 33.46
N SER A 335 -65.16 48.65 34.20
CA SER A 335 -64.84 47.22 34.02
C SER A 335 -64.58 46.71 32.59
N ASN A 336 -63.35 46.26 32.32
CA ASN A 336 -63.17 44.86 31.93
C ASN A 336 -61.72 44.38 32.09
N SER A 337 -61.57 43.45 33.03
CA SER A 337 -60.89 42.16 32.88
C SER A 337 -60.50 41.77 31.45
N VAL A 338 -59.33 41.13 31.31
CA VAL A 338 -59.21 39.77 30.74
C VAL A 338 -57.75 39.29 30.93
N GLU A 339 -57.68 38.10 31.49
CA GLU A 339 -56.54 37.19 31.64
C GLU A 339 -55.84 36.91 30.30
N VAL A 340 -54.55 36.54 30.33
CA VAL A 340 -54.07 35.15 30.13
C VAL A 340 -52.63 35.05 30.65
#